data_AF-A0A510LCM1-F1
#
_entry.id   AF-A0A510LCM1-F1
#
_cell.length_a   1.000
_cell.length_b   1.000
_cell.length_c   1.000
_cell.angle_alpha   90.00
_cell.angle_beta   90.00
_cell.angle_gamma   90.00
#
_symmetry.space_group_name_H-M   'P 1'
#
loop_
_entity.id
_entity.type
_entity.pdbx_description
1 polymer ?
#
loop_
_entity_poly.entity_id
_entity_poly.type
_entity_poly.pdbx_seq_one_letter_code
_entity_poly.pdbx_strand_id
1 'polypeptide(L)'
;MTRNILLNNPADVMRYLEQKKEYMGILYSLYNELEIMYKISSLKMKGRKFSKNYNTFKIEFEEIKEIFKSNNRIPNSYVIFKKIELEQNYTNASLKKLVFRCWEIEKDIKTGKIEMETGVEMLIMEICSLFRKK
;
A
#
# COMPACT_ATOMS: atom_id res chain seq x y z
N MET A 1 -1.71 -6.89 -9.30
CA MET A 1 -1.60 -5.64 -10.06
C MET A 1 -0.86 -4.58 -9.25
N THR A 2 -1.44 -4.06 -8.16
CA THR A 2 -0.80 -3.16 -7.18
C THR A 2 0.57 -3.62 -6.68
N ARG A 3 0.74 -4.93 -6.46
CA ARG A 3 2.04 -5.52 -6.11
C ARG A 3 3.18 -5.15 -7.07
N ASN A 4 2.93 -5.06 -8.37
CA ASN A 4 3.97 -4.74 -9.36
C ASN A 4 4.41 -3.28 -9.23
N ILE A 5 3.47 -2.36 -8.99
CA ILE A 5 3.77 -0.96 -8.66
C ILE A 5 4.64 -0.89 -7.41
N LEU A 6 4.24 -1.59 -6.33
CA LEU A 6 4.99 -1.58 -5.07
C LEU A 6 6.37 -2.23 -5.16
N LEU A 7 6.60 -3.08 -6.16
CA LEU A 7 7.89 -3.69 -6.50
C LEU A 7 8.70 -2.86 -7.53
N ASN A 8 8.27 -1.63 -7.82
CA ASN A 8 8.91 -0.76 -8.79
C ASN A 8 8.94 -1.31 -10.22
N ASN A 9 7.87 -2.01 -10.63
CA ASN A 9 7.65 -2.46 -12.00
C ASN A 9 6.24 -2.03 -12.49
N PRO A 10 6.01 -0.73 -12.73
CA PRO A 10 4.69 -0.22 -13.06
C PRO A 10 4.29 -0.41 -14.52
N ALA A 11 5.22 -0.76 -15.43
CA ALA A 11 4.99 -0.70 -16.89
C ALA A 11 3.76 -1.50 -17.36
N ASP A 12 3.62 -2.74 -16.88
CA ASP A 12 2.45 -3.58 -17.22
C ASP A 12 1.15 -3.03 -16.64
N VAL A 13 1.23 -2.34 -15.49
CA VAL A 13 0.07 -1.74 -14.84
C VAL A 13 -0.37 -0.46 -15.55
N MET A 14 0.58 0.37 -16.01
CA MET A 14 0.27 1.56 -16.81
C MET A 14 -0.41 1.16 -18.13
N ARG A 15 0.15 0.19 -18.87
CA ARG A 15 -0.46 -0.33 -20.11
C ARG A 15 -1.86 -0.88 -19.89
N TYR A 16 -2.08 -1.59 -18.79
CA TYR A 16 -3.41 -2.09 -18.45
C TYR A 16 -4.39 -0.96 -18.16
N LEU A 17 -3.97 0.05 -17.40
CA LEU A 17 -4.80 1.20 -17.06
C LEU A 17 -5.22 2.00 -18.30
N GLU A 18 -4.30 2.20 -19.25
CA GLU A 18 -4.61 2.82 -20.54
C GLU A 18 -5.73 2.07 -21.30
N GLN A 19 -5.72 0.73 -21.25
CA GLN A 19 -6.69 -0.11 -21.97
C GLN A 19 -8.02 -0.28 -21.25
N LYS A 20 -8.00 -0.44 -19.92
CA LYS A 20 -9.18 -0.82 -19.13
C LYS A 20 -9.81 0.34 -18.36
N LYS A 21 -9.08 1.45 -18.22
CA LYS A 21 -9.53 2.69 -17.55
C LYS A 21 -10.00 2.48 -16.09
N GLU A 22 -9.50 1.46 -15.41
CA GLU A 22 -9.86 1.09 -14.02
C GLU A 22 -9.07 1.89 -12.94
N TYR A 23 -8.88 3.19 -13.14
CA TYR A 23 -8.00 4.01 -12.32
C TYR A 23 -8.42 4.12 -10.83
N MET A 24 -9.71 4.35 -10.53
CA MET A 24 -10.18 4.42 -9.14
C MET A 24 -10.01 3.09 -8.39
N GLY A 25 -10.21 1.96 -9.08
CA GLY A 25 -10.00 0.64 -8.50
C GLY A 25 -8.55 0.46 -8.05
N ILE A 26 -7.60 0.92 -8.89
CA ILE A 26 -6.18 0.94 -8.53
C ILE A 26 -5.89 1.91 -7.39
N LEU A 27 -6.45 3.11 -7.40
CA LEU A 27 -6.27 4.08 -6.31
C LEU A 27 -6.67 3.50 -4.96
N TYR A 28 -7.88 2.95 -4.85
CA TYR A 28 -8.37 2.36 -3.61
C TYR A 28 -7.56 1.14 -3.17
N SER A 29 -7.15 0.32 -4.12
CA SER A 29 -6.29 -0.84 -3.84
C SER A 29 -4.91 -0.41 -3.33
N LEU A 30 -4.29 0.60 -3.95
CA LEU A 30 -3.01 1.16 -3.51
C LEU A 30 -3.12 1.79 -2.13
N TYR A 31 -4.17 2.56 -1.86
CA TYR A 31 -4.39 3.16 -0.55
C TYR A 31 -4.41 2.06 0.53
N ASN A 32 -5.26 1.04 0.39
CA ASN A 32 -5.34 -0.04 1.36
C ASN A 32 -3.99 -0.76 1.56
N GLU A 33 -3.25 -1.02 0.48
CA GLU A 33 -1.93 -1.66 0.58
C GLU A 33 -0.89 -0.78 1.29
N LEU A 34 -0.83 0.51 0.97
CA LEU A 34 0.07 1.48 1.59
C LEU A 34 -0.27 1.68 3.07
N GLU A 35 -1.55 1.71 3.42
CA GLU A 35 -2.02 1.84 4.80
C GLU A 35 -1.59 0.64 5.65
N ILE A 36 -1.74 -0.58 5.13
CA ILE A 36 -1.27 -1.80 5.80
C ILE A 36 0.24 -1.76 5.99
N MET A 37 1.00 -1.40 4.96
CA MET A 37 2.46 -1.28 5.06
C MET A 37 2.87 -0.22 6.08
N TYR A 38 2.19 0.93 6.11
CA TYR A 38 2.43 1.97 7.10
C TYR A 38 2.16 1.49 8.53
N LYS A 39 1.07 0.76 8.77
CA LYS A 39 0.75 0.13 10.07
C LYS A 39 1.85 -0.85 10.50
N ILE A 40 2.31 -1.73 9.60
CA ILE A 40 3.43 -2.66 9.85
C ILE A 40 4.69 -1.88 10.23
N SER A 41 5.05 -0.89 9.42
CA SER A 41 6.24 -0.06 9.62
C SER A 41 6.21 0.65 10.99
N SER A 42 5.05 1.20 11.34
CA SER A 42 4.85 1.91 12.61
C SER A 42 4.96 0.97 13.82
N LEU A 43 4.48 -0.27 13.70
CA LEU A 43 4.66 -1.29 14.73
C LEU A 43 6.14 -1.65 14.91
N LYS A 44 6.89 -1.82 13.80
CA LYS A 44 8.33 -2.06 13.86
C LYS A 44 9.09 -0.92 14.53
N MET A 45 8.73 0.34 14.23
CA MET A 45 9.31 1.51 14.89
C MET A 45 9.06 1.54 16.41
N LYS A 46 7.93 0.98 16.87
CA LYS A 46 7.62 0.82 18.30
C LYS A 46 8.30 -0.41 18.93
N GLY A 47 9.20 -1.08 18.22
CA GLY A 47 9.95 -2.23 18.71
C GLY A 47 9.29 -3.59 18.47
N ARG A 48 8.12 -3.65 17.82
CA ARG A 48 7.48 -4.92 17.47
C ARG A 48 8.33 -5.65 16.44
N LYS A 49 8.67 -6.90 16.73
CA LYS A 49 9.30 -7.82 15.78
C LYS A 49 8.22 -8.69 15.15
N PHE A 50 8.44 -9.06 13.89
CA PHE A 50 7.58 -9.97 13.15
C PHE A 50 8.39 -11.16 12.71
N SER A 51 7.87 -12.37 12.94
CA SER A 51 8.53 -13.58 12.48
C SER A 51 8.54 -13.66 10.96
N LYS A 52 9.64 -14.20 10.42
CA LYS A 52 9.74 -14.60 9.00
C LYS A 52 9.13 -15.98 8.74
N ASN A 53 8.73 -16.71 9.78
CA ASN A 53 8.00 -17.97 9.65
C ASN A 53 6.49 -17.69 9.76
N TYR A 54 5.72 -18.11 8.74
CA TYR A 54 4.28 -17.83 8.70
C TYR A 54 3.50 -18.46 9.87
N ASN A 55 3.84 -19.67 10.32
CA ASN A 55 3.11 -20.33 11.41
C ASN A 55 3.30 -19.58 12.73
N THR A 56 4.52 -19.12 13.01
CA THR A 56 4.79 -18.24 14.16
C THR A 56 4.09 -16.90 14.00
N PHE A 57 4.22 -16.26 12.83
CA PHE A 57 3.55 -14.99 12.55
C PHE A 57 2.03 -15.08 12.70
N LYS A 58 1.41 -16.19 12.33
CA LYS A 58 -0.05 -16.38 12.47
C LYS A 58 -0.50 -16.21 13.92
N ILE A 59 0.29 -16.69 14.87
CA ILE A 59 0.02 -16.52 16.31
C ILE A 59 0.26 -15.06 16.71
N GLU A 60 1.39 -14.48 16.30
CA GLU A 60 1.71 -13.06 16.56
C GLU A 60 0.65 -12.10 16.01
N PHE A 61 0.01 -12.46 14.88
CA PHE A 61 -1.02 -11.67 14.23
C PHE A 61 -2.29 -11.57 15.09
N GLU A 62 -2.68 -12.63 15.79
CA GLU A 62 -3.91 -12.63 16.62
C GLU A 62 -3.88 -11.54 17.69
N GLU A 63 -2.71 -11.20 18.20
CA GLU A 63 -2.52 -10.13 19.21
C GLU A 63 -2.73 -8.71 18.65
N ILE A 64 -2.55 -8.53 17.34
CA ILE A 64 -2.48 -7.20 16.70
C ILE A 64 -3.49 -7.02 15.57
N LYS A 65 -4.29 -8.05 15.27
CA LYS A 65 -5.19 -8.10 14.11
C LYS A 65 -6.18 -6.94 14.07
N GLU A 66 -6.59 -6.41 15.22
CA GLU A 66 -7.50 -5.26 15.30
C GLU A 66 -6.90 -3.99 14.70
N ILE A 67 -5.57 -3.82 14.74
CA ILE A 67 -4.89 -2.66 14.12
C ILE A 67 -5.06 -2.66 12.60
N PHE A 68 -5.19 -3.86 12.01
CA PHE A 68 -5.35 -4.06 10.58
C PHE A 68 -6.81 -4.11 10.12
N LYS A 69 -7.76 -3.96 11.05
CA LYS A 69 -9.19 -3.96 10.71
C LYS A 69 -9.51 -2.79 9.77
N SER A 70 -10.22 -3.10 8.70
CA SER A 70 -10.71 -2.11 7.73
C SER A 70 -12.15 -2.48 7.35
N ASN A 71 -13.05 -1.49 7.30
CA ASN A 71 -14.49 -1.71 7.05
C ASN A 71 -15.09 -2.82 7.93
N ASN A 72 -14.72 -2.81 9.21
CA ASN A 72 -15.11 -3.78 10.23
C ASN A 72 -14.68 -5.24 9.96
N ARG A 73 -13.81 -5.48 8.99
CA ARG A 73 -13.27 -6.80 8.64
C ARG A 73 -11.80 -6.90 8.97
N ILE A 74 -11.41 -8.03 9.56
CA ILE A 74 -10.03 -8.37 9.83
C ILE A 74 -9.45 -9.04 8.57
N PRO A 75 -8.35 -8.53 8.00
CA PRO A 75 -7.74 -9.15 6.84
C PRO A 75 -7.13 -10.51 7.17
N ASN A 76 -7.02 -11.38 6.16
CA ASN A 76 -6.34 -12.66 6.32
C ASN A 76 -4.87 -12.43 6.70
N SER A 77 -4.39 -13.14 7.73
CA SER A 77 -3.03 -13.01 8.26
C SER A 77 -1.97 -13.18 7.17
N TYR A 78 -2.15 -14.09 6.22
CA TYR A 78 -1.20 -14.33 5.12
C TYR A 78 -1.02 -13.10 4.21
N VAL A 79 -2.06 -12.28 4.03
CA VAL A 79 -1.97 -11.03 3.27
C VAL A 79 -1.04 -10.06 3.99
N ILE A 80 -1.20 -9.93 5.31
CA ILE A 80 -0.34 -9.06 6.14
C ILE A 80 1.09 -9.58 6.13
N PHE A 81 1.29 -10.89 6.28
CA PHE A 81 2.60 -11.53 6.22
C PHE A 81 3.38 -11.16 4.95
N LYS A 82 2.75 -11.27 3.77
CA LYS A 82 3.38 -10.86 2.50
C LYS A 82 3.75 -9.38 2.42
N LYS A 83 3.04 -8.51 3.14
CA LYS A 83 3.35 -7.07 3.17
C LYS A 83 4.54 -6.75 4.06
N ILE A 84 4.91 -7.61 5.00
CA ILE A 84 6.10 -7.41 5.88
C ILE A 84 7.40 -7.41 5.08
N GLU A 85 7.45 -8.17 3.99
CA GLU A 85 8.58 -8.19 3.04
C GLU A 85 8.60 -6.92 2.19
N LEU A 86 7.45 -6.54 1.61
CA LEU A 86 7.34 -5.35 0.76
C LEU A 86 7.62 -4.05 1.51
N GLU A 87 7.15 -3.94 2.74
CA GLU A 87 7.28 -2.73 3.57
C GLU A 87 8.74 -2.30 3.72
N GLN A 88 9.69 -3.24 3.70
CA GLN A 88 11.11 -2.97 3.89
C GLN A 88 11.74 -2.12 2.77
N ASN A 89 11.09 -2.06 1.61
CA ASN A 89 11.50 -1.24 0.47
C ASN A 89 11.07 0.22 0.61
N TYR A 90 10.38 0.58 1.70
CA TYR A 90 9.94 1.94 1.97
C TYR A 90 10.31 2.33 3.39
N THR A 91 10.43 3.63 3.65
CA THR A 91 10.48 4.12 5.04
C THR A 91 9.09 4.32 5.61
N ASN A 92 8.99 4.31 6.93
CA ASN A 92 7.78 4.74 7.61
C ASN A 92 7.31 6.14 7.15
N ALA A 93 8.24 7.11 7.04
CA ALA A 93 7.92 8.46 6.60
C ALA A 93 7.39 8.51 5.17
N SER A 94 8.00 7.77 4.24
CA SER A 94 7.50 7.67 2.85
C SER A 94 6.14 6.99 2.79
N LEU A 95 5.90 5.94 3.58
CA LEU A 95 4.59 5.27 3.64
C LEU A 95 3.51 6.21 4.20
N LYS A 96 3.80 6.96 5.26
CA LYS A 96 2.90 7.98 5.80
C LYS A 96 2.54 9.03 4.74
N LYS A 97 3.56 9.52 4.02
CA LYS A 97 3.38 10.49 2.93
C LYS A 97 2.49 9.92 1.83
N LEU A 98 2.75 8.70 1.38
CA LEU A 98 1.99 8.05 0.31
C LEU A 98 0.54 7.78 0.69
N VAL A 99 0.28 7.36 1.94
CA VAL A 99 -1.09 7.21 2.47
C VAL A 99 -1.85 8.54 2.39
N PHE A 100 -1.22 9.63 2.83
CA PHE A 100 -1.82 10.96 2.73
C PHE A 100 -2.03 11.38 1.28
N ARG A 101 -1.06 11.09 0.40
CA ARG A 101 -1.16 11.39 -1.03
C ARG A 101 -2.33 10.67 -1.71
N CYS A 102 -2.61 9.43 -1.36
CA CYS A 102 -3.79 8.71 -1.85
C CYS A 102 -5.09 9.48 -1.57
N TRP A 103 -5.24 9.98 -0.33
CA TRP A 103 -6.41 10.78 0.07
C TRP A 103 -6.47 12.12 -0.68
N GLU A 104 -5.34 12.82 -0.85
CA GLU A 104 -5.30 14.07 -1.61
C GLU A 104 -5.71 13.87 -3.08
N ILE A 105 -5.17 12.84 -3.74
CA ILE A 105 -5.52 12.49 -5.12
C ILE A 105 -7.00 12.15 -5.22
N GLU A 106 -7.52 11.31 -4.32
CA GLU A 106 -8.95 10.97 -4.30
C GLU A 106 -9.84 12.21 -4.16
N LYS A 107 -9.48 13.13 -3.26
CA LYS A 107 -10.19 14.39 -3.06
C LYS A 107 -10.12 15.28 -4.30
N ASP A 108 -8.93 15.46 -4.87
CA ASP A 108 -8.71 16.32 -6.04
C ASP A 108 -9.47 15.78 -7.26
N ILE A 109 -9.55 14.45 -7.44
CA ILE A 109 -10.37 13.81 -8.48
C ILE A 109 -11.86 14.09 -8.24
N LYS A 110 -12.35 13.84 -7.01
CA LYS A 110 -13.79 14.04 -6.68
C LYS A 110 -14.24 15.49 -6.77
N THR A 111 -13.33 16.44 -6.63
CA THR A 111 -13.60 17.88 -6.74
C THR A 111 -13.37 18.43 -8.14
N GLY A 112 -12.98 17.59 -9.10
CA GLY A 112 -12.71 18.00 -10.49
C GLY A 112 -11.46 18.84 -10.66
N LYS A 113 -10.55 18.84 -9.68
CA LYS A 113 -9.29 19.60 -9.73
C LYS A 113 -8.22 18.88 -10.55
N ILE A 114 -8.31 17.55 -10.67
CA ILE A 114 -7.41 16.74 -11.50
C ILE A 114 -8.19 15.62 -12.19
N GLU A 115 -7.83 15.33 -13.43
CA GLU A 115 -8.33 14.16 -14.14
C GLU A 115 -7.90 12.87 -13.45
N MET A 116 -8.79 11.88 -13.45
CA MET A 116 -8.60 10.62 -12.75
C MET A 116 -7.34 9.86 -13.23
N GLU A 117 -7.16 9.77 -14.54
CA GLU A 117 -6.00 9.14 -15.19
C GLU A 117 -4.71 9.79 -14.72
N THR A 118 -4.61 11.12 -14.89
CA THR A 118 -3.44 11.90 -14.46
C THR A 118 -3.16 11.74 -12.98
N GLY A 119 -4.17 11.84 -12.12
CA GLY A 119 -3.99 11.73 -10.67
C GLY A 119 -3.47 10.38 -10.23
N VAL A 120 -4.00 9.29 -10.79
CA VAL A 120 -3.58 7.93 -10.44
C VAL A 120 -2.21 7.59 -11.01
N GLU A 121 -1.90 8.01 -12.23
CA GLU A 121 -0.56 7.79 -12.82
C GLU A 121 0.52 8.57 -12.07
N MET A 122 0.25 9.81 -11.68
CA MET A 122 1.15 10.60 -10.83
C MET A 122 1.42 9.89 -9.49
N LEU A 123 0.39 9.33 -8.85
CA LEU A 123 0.54 8.57 -7.62
C LEU A 123 1.43 7.33 -7.85
N ILE A 124 1.23 6.58 -8.93
CA ILE A 124 2.04 5.40 -9.27
C ILE A 124 3.52 5.79 -9.41
N MET A 125 3.80 6.87 -10.14
CA MET A 125 5.17 7.36 -10.32
C MET A 125 5.79 7.82 -8.99
N GLU A 126 5.03 8.48 -8.13
CA GLU A 126 5.51 8.89 -6.80
C GLU A 126 5.84 7.67 -5.92
N ILE A 127 4.99 6.64 -5.92
CA ILE A 127 5.25 5.38 -5.20
C ILE A 127 6.56 4.77 -5.68
N CYS A 128 6.75 4.64 -7.00
CA CYS A 128 7.97 4.09 -7.58
C CYS A 128 9.22 4.93 -7.22
N SER A 129 9.11 6.26 -7.20
CA SER A 129 10.23 7.15 -6.85
C SER A 129 10.71 7.00 -5.39
N LEU A 130 9.83 6.55 -4.49
CA LEU A 130 10.14 6.36 -3.07
C LEU A 130 10.60 4.94 -2.74
N PHE A 131 10.66 4.05 -3.74
CA PHE A 131 11.14 2.69 -3.59
C PHE A 131 12.65 2.66 -3.29
N ARG A 132 13.03 1.97 -2.22
CA ARG A 132 14.41 1.72 -1.82
C ARG A 132 14.76 0.29 -2.17
N LYS A 133 15.71 0.10 -3.07
CA LYS A 133 16.31 -1.21 -3.29
C LYS A 133 17.24 -1.48 -2.10
N LYS A 134 16.80 -2.33 -1.18
CA LYS A 134 17.67 -2.88 -0.13
C LYS A 134 18.59 -3.95 -0.70
#